data_AF-A0A355EWT9-F1
#
_entry.id   AF-A0A355EWT9-F1
#
_cell.length_a   1.000
_cell.length_b   1.000
_cell.length_c   1.000
_cell.angle_alpha   90.00
_cell.angle_beta   90.00
_cell.angle_gamma   90.00
#
_symmetry.space_group_name_H-M   'P 1'
#
loop_
_entity.id
_entity.type
_entity.pdbx_description
1 polymer ?
#
loop_
_entity_poly.entity_id
_entity_poly.type
_entity_poly.pdbx_seq_one_letter_code
_entity_poly.pdbx_strand_id
1 'polypeptide(L)'
;MNKPARRIVLLLALVGAAALSAAVLRPRPIQVETGVVARGPLQVVIEEDGETRIHHRYVTAAPVAGRLERITLHPGDAVAAGECGAHLDPAPLDPRSRQQAEARLASVEASRREADALVARARSALDQARTTLRRPERLAGEK
;
A
#
# COMPACT_ATOMS: atom_id res chain seq x y z
N MET A 1 -75.85 -72.42 54.97
CA MET A 1 -74.61 -72.33 54.16
C MET A 1 -73.94 -70.96 54.36
N ASN A 2 -73.15 -70.87 55.43
CA ASN A 2 -72.01 -70.00 55.73
C ASN A 2 -72.09 -68.49 55.38
N LYS A 3 -73.03 -67.75 56.01
CA LYS A 3 -73.12 -66.27 55.97
C LYS A 3 -71.80 -65.52 56.29
N PRO A 4 -70.89 -65.96 57.19
CA PRO A 4 -69.63 -65.25 57.44
C PRO A 4 -68.57 -65.47 56.35
N ALA A 5 -68.54 -66.65 55.72
CA ALA A 5 -67.58 -66.95 54.65
C ALA A 5 -67.81 -66.04 53.43
N ARG A 6 -69.07 -65.78 53.07
CA ARG A 6 -69.43 -64.86 51.98
C ARG A 6 -69.00 -63.41 52.27
N ARG A 7 -69.04 -62.96 53.53
CA ARG A 7 -68.60 -61.61 53.93
C ARG A 7 -67.08 -61.48 53.88
N ILE A 8 -66.34 -62.52 54.28
CA ILE A 8 -64.87 -62.54 54.21
C ILE A 8 -64.40 -62.51 52.76
N VAL A 9 -65.02 -63.31 51.87
CA VAL A 9 -64.71 -63.29 50.43
C VAL A 9 -65.02 -61.93 49.81
N LEU A 10 -66.14 -61.29 50.17
CA LEU A 10 -66.48 -59.95 49.70
C LEU A 10 -65.51 -58.87 50.19
N LEU A 11 -65.06 -58.93 51.44
CA LEU A 11 -64.06 -58.01 51.98
C LEU A 11 -62.70 -58.18 51.29
N LEU A 12 -62.26 -59.42 51.07
CA LEU A 12 -61.04 -59.73 50.31
C LEU A 12 -61.14 -59.21 48.87
N ALA A 13 -62.30 -59.37 48.22
CA ALA A 13 -62.54 -58.82 46.89
C ALA A 13 -62.50 -57.29 46.88
N LEU A 14 -63.06 -56.63 47.90
CA LEU A 14 -63.06 -55.17 48.01
C LEU A 14 -61.66 -54.62 48.26
N VAL A 15 -60.89 -55.23 49.17
CA VAL A 15 -59.49 -54.84 49.45
C VAL A 15 -58.62 -55.11 48.22
N GLY A 16 -58.82 -56.25 47.55
CA GLY A 16 -58.15 -56.56 46.30
C GLY A 16 -58.45 -55.53 45.21
N ALA A 17 -59.71 -55.15 45.05
CA ALA A 17 -60.12 -54.10 44.11
C ALA A 17 -59.51 -52.73 44.48
N ALA A 18 -59.51 -52.34 45.76
CA ALA A 18 -58.91 -51.09 46.21
C ALA A 18 -57.39 -51.06 45.98
N ALA A 19 -56.68 -52.16 46.26
CA ALA A 19 -55.25 -52.27 46.02
C ALA A 19 -54.90 -52.21 44.52
N LEU A 20 -55.69 -52.89 43.68
CA LEU A 20 -55.50 -52.85 42.22
C LEU A 20 -55.76 -51.45 41.65
N SER A 21 -56.80 -50.78 42.15
CA SER A 21 -57.12 -49.39 41.77
C SER A 21 -55.97 -48.45 42.14
N ALA A 22 -55.44 -48.54 43.36
CA ALA A 22 -54.34 -47.71 43.81
C ALA A 22 -53.05 -47.93 43.00
N ALA A 23 -52.80 -49.17 42.53
CA ALA A 23 -51.64 -49.48 41.70
C ALA A 23 -51.76 -48.92 40.27
N VAL A 24 -52.96 -48.98 39.68
CA VAL A 24 -53.21 -48.48 38.31
C VAL A 24 -53.29 -46.96 38.26
N LEU A 25 -53.85 -46.33 39.29
CA LEU A 25 -53.95 -44.87 39.39
C LEU A 25 -52.62 -44.21 39.81
N ARG A 26 -51.58 -44.99 40.14
CA ARG A 26 -50.28 -44.42 40.49
C ARG A 26 -49.58 -43.91 39.22
N PRO A 27 -49.26 -42.61 39.13
CA PRO A 27 -48.63 -42.05 37.94
C PRO A 27 -47.25 -42.68 37.73
N ARG A 28 -46.98 -43.10 36.48
CA ARG A 28 -45.67 -43.64 36.11
C ARG A 28 -44.68 -42.47 35.96
N PRO A 29 -43.51 -42.53 36.61
CA PRO A 29 -42.50 -41.51 36.43
C PRO A 29 -42.01 -41.54 34.98
N ILE A 30 -41.90 -40.35 34.38
CA ILE A 30 -41.38 -40.17 33.03
C ILE A 30 -39.86 -40.02 33.16
N GLN A 31 -39.11 -40.79 32.38
CA GLN A 31 -37.66 -40.61 32.32
C GLN A 31 -37.35 -39.32 31.56
N VAL A 32 -36.58 -38.45 32.20
CA VAL A 32 -36.10 -37.19 31.62
C VAL A 32 -34.58 -37.15 31.66
N GLU A 33 -34.00 -36.60 30.61
CA GLU A 33 -32.57 -36.37 30.55
C GLU A 33 -32.25 -35.01 31.20
N THR A 34 -31.32 -35.02 32.16
CA THR A 34 -30.88 -33.82 32.87
C THR A 34 -29.39 -33.59 32.64
N GLY A 35 -29.00 -32.34 32.44
CA GLY A 35 -27.59 -31.92 32.35
C GLY A 35 -27.20 -30.97 33.48
N VAL A 36 -25.90 -30.93 33.82
CA VAL A 36 -25.34 -29.96 34.77
C VAL A 36 -25.08 -28.64 34.05
N VAL A 37 -25.58 -27.53 34.61
CA VAL A 37 -25.39 -26.19 34.04
C VAL A 37 -24.28 -25.45 34.79
N ALA A 38 -23.36 -24.85 34.05
CA ALA A 38 -22.30 -23.98 34.58
C ALA A 38 -22.34 -22.60 33.92
N ARG A 39 -21.88 -21.57 34.62
CA ARG A 39 -21.76 -20.20 34.09
C ARG A 39 -20.29 -19.90 33.76
N GLY A 40 -20.05 -19.34 32.59
CA GLY A 40 -18.72 -18.92 32.12
C GLY A 40 -18.85 -17.85 31.03
N PRO A 41 -17.73 -17.22 30.65
CA PRO A 41 -17.73 -16.24 29.57
C PRO A 41 -18.08 -16.91 28.24
N LEU A 42 -19.02 -16.31 27.50
CA LEU A 42 -19.37 -16.72 26.15
C LEU A 42 -18.41 -16.04 25.17
N GLN A 43 -17.59 -16.82 24.48
CA GLN A 43 -16.73 -16.32 23.42
C GLN A 43 -17.40 -16.55 22.07
N VAL A 44 -17.63 -15.46 21.34
CA VAL A 44 -18.09 -15.51 19.95
C VAL A 44 -16.90 -15.16 19.08
N VAL A 45 -16.49 -16.09 18.23
CA VAL A 45 -15.43 -15.87 17.24
C VAL A 45 -16.08 -15.59 15.90
N ILE A 46 -15.57 -14.58 15.20
CA ILE A 46 -15.90 -14.30 13.82
C ILE A 46 -14.72 -14.80 12.99
N GLU A 47 -14.94 -15.86 12.22
CA GLU A 47 -13.97 -16.40 11.26
C GLU A 47 -14.33 -15.87 9.88
N GLU A 48 -13.40 -15.15 9.27
CA GLU A 48 -13.55 -14.55 7.95
C GLU A 48 -12.28 -14.81 7.14
N ASP A 49 -12.44 -15.00 5.84
CA ASP A 49 -11.32 -15.15 4.93
C ASP A 49 -10.70 -13.78 4.61
N GLY A 50 -9.42 -13.61 4.94
CA GLY A 50 -8.66 -12.41 4.61
C GLY A 50 -7.85 -12.56 3.33
N GLU A 51 -7.92 -11.58 2.44
CA GLU A 51 -7.02 -11.47 1.29
C GLU A 51 -5.97 -10.37 1.53
N THR A 52 -4.69 -10.67 1.28
CA THR A 52 -3.64 -9.66 1.32
C THR A 52 -3.57 -8.93 -0.02
N ARG A 53 -3.67 -7.59 0.00
CA ARG A 53 -3.61 -6.76 -1.20
C ARG A 53 -2.40 -5.82 -1.17
N ILE A 54 -1.76 -5.68 -2.33
CA ILE A 54 -0.71 -4.67 -2.54
C ILE A 54 -1.39 -3.31 -2.74
N HIS A 55 -1.15 -2.37 -1.82
CA HIS A 55 -1.71 -1.01 -1.90
C HIS A 55 -1.07 -0.16 -2.99
N HIS A 56 0.26 -0.29 -3.16
CA HIS A 56 1.05 0.58 -4.04
C HIS A 56 1.82 -0.27 -5.03
N ARG A 57 1.31 -0.36 -6.26
CA ARG A 57 2.00 -1.01 -7.38
C ARG A 57 2.33 0.03 -8.42
N TYR A 58 3.62 0.17 -8.71
CA TYR A 58 4.12 1.10 -9.71
C TYR A 58 4.75 0.33 -10.87
N VAL A 59 4.66 0.93 -12.06
CA VAL A 59 5.35 0.46 -13.26
C VAL A 59 6.45 1.49 -13.55
N THR A 60 7.70 1.04 -13.49
CA THR A 60 8.86 1.87 -13.81
C THR A 60 9.25 1.62 -15.26
N ALA A 61 9.43 2.71 -16.03
CA ALA A 61 9.82 2.65 -17.44
C ALA A 61 11.04 3.53 -17.69
N ALA A 62 11.88 3.13 -18.65
CA ALA A 62 13.00 3.94 -19.08
C ALA A 62 12.54 5.15 -19.92
N PRO A 63 13.12 6.34 -19.73
CA PRO A 63 12.74 7.54 -20.47
C PRO A 63 13.25 7.57 -21.91
N VAL A 64 14.22 6.72 -22.24
CA VAL A 64 14.86 6.64 -23.55
C VAL A 64 14.85 5.20 -24.06
N ALA A 65 14.85 5.04 -25.39
CA ALA A 65 15.03 3.74 -26.01
C ALA A 65 16.50 3.30 -25.90
N GLY A 66 16.73 2.00 -25.77
CA GLY A 66 18.07 1.42 -25.66
C GLY A 66 18.05 -0.08 -25.50
N ARG A 67 19.24 -0.67 -25.43
CA ARG A 67 19.44 -2.08 -25.09
C ARG A 67 19.54 -2.21 -23.57
N LEU A 68 18.62 -2.96 -22.98
CA LEU A 68 18.63 -3.26 -21.56
C LEU A 68 19.79 -4.19 -21.24
N GLU A 69 20.63 -3.81 -20.27
CA GLU A 69 21.63 -4.71 -19.72
C GLU A 69 20.97 -5.77 -18.84
N ARG A 70 21.72 -6.82 -18.53
CA ARG A 70 21.23 -7.89 -17.67
C ARG A 70 20.86 -7.32 -16.29
N ILE A 71 19.58 -7.45 -15.94
CA ILE A 71 19.07 -7.11 -14.60
C ILE A 71 19.64 -8.10 -13.59
N THR A 72 20.14 -7.59 -12.46
CA THR A 72 20.67 -8.40 -11.35
C THR A 72 19.65 -8.64 -10.24
N LEU A 73 18.55 -7.88 -10.22
CA LEU A 73 17.44 -8.02 -9.28
C LEU A 73 16.54 -9.20 -9.65
N HIS A 74 16.06 -9.89 -8.62
CA HIS A 74 15.14 -11.01 -8.69
C HIS A 74 13.78 -10.64 -8.06
N PRO A 75 12.69 -11.34 -8.43
CA PRO A 75 11.40 -11.12 -7.79
C PRO A 75 11.46 -11.36 -6.28
N GLY A 76 11.03 -10.36 -5.51
CA GLY A 76 11.03 -10.40 -4.04
C GLY A 76 12.22 -9.69 -3.39
N ASP A 77 13.22 -9.27 -4.18
CA ASP A 77 14.33 -8.48 -3.66
C ASP A 77 13.82 -7.12 -3.14
N ALA A 78 14.34 -6.71 -1.98
CA ALA A 78 14.07 -5.39 -1.42
C ALA A 78 14.90 -4.33 -2.16
N VAL A 79 14.27 -3.19 -2.47
CA VAL A 79 14.94 -2.06 -3.15
C VAL A 79 14.69 -0.77 -2.37
N ALA A 80 15.71 0.05 -2.23
CA ALA A 80 15.61 1.36 -1.60
C ALA A 80 15.28 2.47 -2.61
N ALA A 81 14.75 3.59 -2.12
CA ALA A 81 14.55 4.76 -2.96
C ALA A 81 15.89 5.28 -3.51
N GLY A 82 15.96 5.48 -4.83
CA GLY A 82 17.17 5.93 -5.52
C GLY A 82 18.13 4.80 -5.90
N GLU A 83 17.83 3.56 -5.54
CA GLU A 83 18.62 2.40 -5.97
C GLU A 83 18.41 2.11 -7.46
N CYS A 84 19.51 1.77 -8.16
CA CYS A 84 19.48 1.50 -9.59
C CYS A 84 18.89 0.12 -9.86
N GLY A 85 17.68 0.07 -10.43
CA GLY A 85 17.01 -1.20 -10.74
C GLY A 85 17.48 -1.88 -12.02
N ALA A 86 17.99 -1.12 -13.00
CA ALA A 86 18.49 -1.65 -14.26
C ALA A 86 19.42 -0.64 -14.96
N HIS A 87 20.36 -1.16 -15.75
CA HIS A 87 21.22 -0.36 -16.63
C HIS A 87 20.75 -0.47 -18.08
N LEU A 88 20.82 0.64 -18.82
CA LEU A 88 20.36 0.73 -20.20
C LEU A 88 21.44 1.38 -21.06
N ASP A 89 21.85 0.70 -22.13
CA ASP A 89 22.69 1.28 -23.17
C ASP A 89 21.79 2.01 -24.19
N PRO A 90 21.76 3.36 -24.20
CA PRO A 90 20.82 4.11 -25.01
C PRO A 90 21.05 3.88 -26.50
N ALA A 91 19.95 3.84 -27.27
CA ALA A 91 20.03 3.73 -28.70
C ALA A 91 20.80 4.94 -29.28
N PRO A 92 21.66 4.73 -30.29
CA PRO A 92 22.38 5.83 -30.90
C PRO A 92 21.38 6.85 -31.46
N LEU A 93 21.67 8.13 -31.21
CA LEU A 93 20.89 9.22 -31.78
C LEU A 93 20.96 9.15 -33.30
N ASP A 94 19.84 9.45 -33.94
CA ASP A 94 19.77 9.60 -35.40
C ASP A 94 20.82 10.64 -35.88
N PRO A 95 21.64 10.31 -36.90
CA PRO A 95 22.73 11.19 -37.34
C PRO A 95 22.28 12.62 -37.69
N ARG A 96 21.08 12.78 -38.26
CA ARG A 96 20.54 14.10 -38.61
C ARG A 96 20.21 14.90 -37.34
N SER A 97 19.60 14.25 -36.36
CA SER A 97 19.28 14.88 -35.06
C SER A 97 20.54 15.35 -34.35
N ARG A 98 21.60 14.53 -34.36
CA ARG A 98 22.91 14.89 -33.81
C ARG A 98 23.53 16.08 -34.55
N GLN A 99 23.58 16.04 -35.89
CA GLN A 99 24.15 17.12 -36.68
C GLN A 99 23.40 18.44 -36.48
N GLN A 100 22.07 18.39 -36.35
CA GLN A 100 21.25 19.57 -36.07
C GLN A 100 21.53 20.16 -34.68
N ALA A 101 21.73 19.31 -33.67
CA ALA A 101 22.12 19.75 -32.33
C ALA A 101 23.52 20.39 -32.33
N GLU A 102 24.48 19.78 -33.02
CA GLU A 102 25.84 20.30 -33.16
C GLU A 102 25.87 21.64 -33.93
N ALA A 103 25.12 21.75 -35.03
CA ALA A 103 25.00 22.99 -35.79
C ALA A 103 24.36 24.11 -34.96
N ARG A 104 23.37 23.78 -34.12
CA ARG A 104 22.74 24.73 -33.20
C ARG A 104 23.69 25.18 -32.10
N LEU A 105 24.53 24.29 -31.58
CA LEU A 105 25.56 24.64 -30.62
C LEU A 105 26.58 25.61 -31.26
N ALA A 106 27.06 25.27 -32.46
CA ALA A 106 28.03 26.09 -33.18
C ALA A 106 27.50 27.51 -33.48
N SER A 107 26.22 27.65 -33.84
CA SER A 107 25.61 28.96 -34.09
C SER A 107 25.51 29.80 -32.82
N VAL A 108 25.09 29.20 -31.71
CA VAL A 108 25.02 29.88 -30.40
C VAL A 108 26.41 30.31 -29.93
N GLU A 109 27.43 29.46 -30.10
CA GLU A 109 28.81 29.79 -29.76
C GLU A 109 29.37 30.92 -30.64
N ALA A 110 29.01 30.98 -31.92
CA ALA A 110 29.37 32.08 -32.79
C ALA A 110 28.72 33.40 -32.32
N SER A 111 27.42 33.39 -32.02
CA SER A 111 26.73 34.57 -31.47
C SER A 111 27.32 35.03 -30.13
N ARG A 112 27.75 34.09 -29.26
CA ARG A 112 28.42 34.42 -28.01
C ARG A 112 29.75 35.14 -28.26
N ARG A 113 30.57 34.62 -29.19
CA ARG A 113 31.85 35.23 -29.57
C ARG A 113 31.68 36.64 -30.14
N GLU A 114 30.65 36.86 -30.93
CA GLU A 114 30.31 38.18 -31.44
C GLU A 114 29.93 39.15 -30.30
N ALA A 115 29.07 38.72 -29.38
CA ALA A 115 28.70 39.52 -28.21
C ALA A 115 29.92 39.85 -27.33
N ASP A 116 30.80 38.88 -27.10
CA ASP A 116 32.05 39.07 -26.34
C ASP A 116 32.96 40.11 -27.03
N ALA A 117 33.08 40.06 -28.35
CA ALA A 117 33.83 41.03 -29.13
C ALA A 117 33.23 42.45 -29.07
N LEU A 118 31.89 42.57 -29.11
CA LEU A 118 31.19 43.85 -28.94
C LEU A 118 31.44 44.44 -27.55
N VAL A 119 31.38 43.63 -26.50
CA VAL A 119 31.69 44.06 -25.12
C VAL A 119 33.15 44.52 -25.01
N ALA A 120 34.09 43.77 -25.57
CA ALA A 120 35.50 44.15 -25.57
C ALA A 120 35.73 45.50 -26.28
N ARG A 121 35.08 45.71 -27.44
CA ARG A 121 35.17 46.96 -28.18
C ARG A 121 34.58 48.14 -27.41
N ALA A 122 33.43 47.95 -26.76
CA ALA A 122 32.79 48.98 -25.94
C ALA A 122 33.65 49.38 -24.73
N ARG A 123 34.33 48.41 -24.09
CA ARG A 123 35.27 48.68 -22.99
C ARG A 123 36.47 49.50 -23.46
N SER A 124 37.08 49.13 -24.59
CA SER A 124 38.20 49.89 -25.16
C SER A 124 37.80 51.33 -25.51
N ALA A 125 36.60 51.52 -26.08
CA ALA A 125 36.08 52.85 -26.38
C ALA A 125 35.85 53.69 -25.11
N LEU A 126 35.32 53.07 -24.05
CA LEU A 126 35.14 53.71 -22.74
C LEU A 126 36.48 54.17 -22.14
N ASP A 127 37.51 53.33 -22.20
CA ASP A 127 38.84 53.67 -21.67
C ASP A 127 39.53 54.78 -22.46
N GLN A 128 39.36 54.81 -23.79
CA GLN A 128 39.80 55.92 -24.64
C GLN A 128 39.07 57.22 -24.28
N ALA A 129 37.76 57.19 -24.11
CA ALA A 129 36.95 58.35 -23.72
C ALA A 129 37.38 58.89 -22.35
N ARG A 130 37.58 58.02 -21.36
CA ARG A 130 38.10 58.38 -20.02
C ARG A 130 39.48 59.02 -20.08
N THR A 131 40.39 58.45 -20.88
CA THR A 131 41.75 58.99 -21.05
C THR A 131 41.72 60.38 -21.71
N THR A 132 40.82 60.56 -22.68
CA THR A 132 40.65 61.83 -23.38
C THR A 132 40.06 62.90 -22.45
N LEU A 133 39.11 62.55 -21.58
CA LEU A 133 38.51 63.45 -20.59
C LEU A 133 39.51 63.89 -19.50
N ARG A 134 40.39 63.00 -19.05
CA ARG A 134 41.43 63.33 -18.04
C ARG A 134 42.43 64.39 -18.51
N ARG A 135 42.62 64.56 -19.83
CA ARG A 135 43.58 65.54 -20.38
C ARG A 135 43.16 66.99 -20.10
N PRO A 136 41.96 67.46 -20.49
CA PRO A 136 41.49 68.80 -20.18
C PRO A 136 41.23 69.01 -18.68
N GLU A 137 40.77 68.00 -17.94
CA GLU A 137 40.57 68.12 -16.48
C GLU A 137 41.88 68.44 -15.73
N ARG A 138 43.01 67.81 -16.10
CA ARG A 138 44.32 68.14 -15.51
C ARG A 138 44.77 69.56 -15.83
N LEU A 139 44.53 70.04 -17.05
CA LEU A 139 44.87 71.41 -17.45
C LEU A 139 44.00 72.46 -16.73
N ALA A 140 42.78 72.11 -16.34
CA ALA A 140 41.88 72.99 -15.60
C ALA A 140 42.21 73.08 -14.09
N GLY A 141 42.95 72.11 -13.54
CA GLY A 141 43.34 72.07 -12.12
C GLY A 141 44.71 72.70 -11.80
N GLU A 142 45.44 73.19 -12.80
CA GLU A 142 46.80 73.74 -12.67
C GLU A 142 46.80 75.29 -12.60
N LYS A 143 45.89 75.87 -11.81
CA LYS A 143 45.84 77.28 -11.42
C LYS A 143 46.09 77.44 -9.93
#